data_AF-A0A6A4BBH7-F1
#
_entry.id   AF-A0A6A4BBH7-F1
#
_cell.length_a   1.000
_cell.length_b   1.000
_cell.length_c   1.000
_cell.angle_alpha   90.00
_cell.angle_beta   90.00
_cell.angle_gamma   90.00
#
_symmetry.space_group_name_H-M   'P 1'
#
loop_
_entity.id
_entity.type
_entity.pdbx_description
1 polymer ?
#
loop_
_entity_poly.entity_id
_entity_poly.type
_entity_poly.pdbx_seq_one_letter_code
_entity_poly.pdbx_strand_id
1 'polypeptide(L)' 'MARFANHSCDPNCEVQRWEVAGETCCAFFALKNITKDSEITISYGKIPDGNKAKDREKCFCHARNCQGFI' A
#
# COMPACT_ATOMS: atom_id res chain seq x y z
N MET A 1 -0.84 14.42 2.20
CA MET A 1 -1.71 13.41 2.85
C MET A 1 -1.41 12.00 2.35
N ALA A 2 -1.48 11.72 1.03
CA ALA A 2 -1.23 10.37 0.49
C ALA A 2 0.12 9.73 0.90
N ARG A 3 1.18 10.53 1.09
CA ARG A 3 2.51 10.07 1.56
C ARG A 3 2.54 9.38 2.93
N PHE A 4 1.44 9.47 3.70
CA PHE A 4 1.34 8.88 5.03
C PHE A 4 0.51 7.59 5.04
N ALA A 5 -0.02 7.15 3.90
CA ALA A 5 -0.73 5.88 3.83
C ALA A 5 0.28 4.74 3.96
N ASN A 6 0.13 3.93 5.00
CA ASN A 6 1.04 2.83 5.29
C ASN A 6 0.73 1.57 4.47
N HIS A 7 1.66 0.62 4.54
CA HIS A 7 1.47 -0.70 3.96
C HIS A 7 0.53 -1.57 4.81
N SER A 8 -0.35 -2.31 4.13
CA SER A 8 -0.99 -3.51 4.68
C SER A 8 -0.96 -4.68 3.71
N CYS A 9 -0.75 -5.90 4.23
CA CYS A 9 -0.91 -7.14 3.48
C CYS A 9 -2.40 -7.51 3.23
N ASP A 10 -3.33 -6.84 3.91
CA ASP A 10 -4.78 -6.81 3.61
C ASP A 10 -5.22 -5.34 3.53
N PRO A 11 -4.91 -4.64 2.44
CA PRO A 11 -5.16 -3.21 2.32
C PRO A 11 -6.66 -2.89 2.16
N ASN A 12 -7.04 -1.64 2.43
CA ASN A 12 -8.38 -1.14 2.14
C ASN A 12 -8.45 -0.19 0.94
N CYS A 13 -7.29 0.23 0.42
CA CYS A 13 -7.17 1.00 -0.81
C CYS A 13 -6.16 0.37 -1.77
N GLU A 14 -6.30 0.72 -3.05
CA GLU A 14 -5.32 0.47 -4.09
C GLU A 14 -4.83 1.77 -4.73
N VAL A 15 -3.68 1.72 -5.40
CA VAL A 15 -3.12 2.85 -6.15
C VAL A 15 -3.41 2.63 -7.64
N GLN A 16 -4.11 3.58 -8.26
CA GLN A 16 -4.36 3.59 -9.69
C GLN A 16 -3.58 4.70 -10.37
N ARG A 17 -3.10 4.43 -11.59
CA ARG A 17 -2.45 5.41 -12.46
C ARG A 17 -3.49 6.06 -13.37
N TRP A 18 -3.52 7.38 -13.40
CA TRP A 18 -4.46 8.18 -14.17
C TRP A 18 -3.74 9.23 -14.99
N GLU A 19 -4.24 9.52 -16.20
CA GLU A 19 -3.82 10.67 -16.99
C GLU A 19 -4.75 11.85 -16.69
N VAL A 20 -4.20 12.91 -16.13
CA VAL A 20 -4.94 14.13 -15.77
C VAL A 20 -4.29 15.30 -16.49
N ALA A 21 -4.99 15.87 -17.46
CA ALA A 21 -4.49 16.99 -18.28
C ALA A 21 -3.11 16.73 -18.95
N GLY A 22 -2.84 15.47 -19.31
CA GLY A 22 -1.57 15.06 -19.93
C GLY A 22 -0.44 14.76 -18.94
N GLU A 23 -0.72 14.77 -17.64
CA GLU A 23 0.20 14.33 -16.59
C GLU A 23 -0.25 13.00 -15.97
N THR A 24 0.71 12.07 -15.84
CA THR A 24 0.48 10.82 -15.11
C THR A 24 0.45 11.08 -13.60
N CYS A 25 -0.69 10.78 -12.98
CA CYS A 25 -0.94 10.92 -11.54
C CYS A 25 -1.23 9.55 -10.89
N CYS A 26 -0.96 9.44 -9.59
CA CYS A 26 -1.37 8.31 -8.77
C CYS A 26 -2.54 8.72 -7.86
N ALA A 27 -3.62 7.93 -7.88
CA ALA A 27 -4.79 8.15 -7.05
C ALA A 27 -5.10 6.90 -6.22
N PHE A 28 -5.62 7.10 -5.01
CA PHE A 28 -6.04 6.00 -4.13
C PHE A 28 -7.53 5.76 -4.29
N PHE A 29 -7.90 4.49 -4.46
CA PHE A 29 -9.29 4.06 -4.56
C PHE A 29 -9.60 3.02 -3.49
N ALA A 30 -10.76 3.15 -2.86
CA ALA A 30 -11.20 2.20 -1.85
C ALA A 30 -11.59 0.87 -2.50
N LEU A 31 -11.07 -0.23 -1.96
CA LEU A 31 -11.42 -1.60 -2.35
C LEU A 31 -12.68 -2.12 -1.63
N LYS A 32 -12.99 -1.52 -0.48
CA LYS A 32 -14.10 -1.88 0.41
C LYS A 32 -14.58 -0.64 1.16
N ASN A 33 -15.78 -0.70 1.73
CA ASN A 33 -16.29 0.39 2.58
C ASN A 33 -15.32 0.63 3.76
N ILE A 34 -14.93 1.89 3.96
CA ILE A 34 -13.99 2.28 5.01
C ILE A 34 -14.77 3.04 6.08
N THR A 35 -14.77 2.50 7.29
CA THR A 35 -15.39 3.14 8.45
C THR A 35 -14.62 4.38 8.86
N LYS A 36 -15.32 5.34 9.49
CA LYS A 36 -14.69 6.55 10.03
C LYS A 36 -13.54 6.18 10.97
N ASP A 37 -12.48 7.00 10.95
CA ASP A 37 -11.28 6.88 11.78
C ASP A 37 -10.42 5.62 11.52
N SER A 38 -10.76 4.82 10.50
CA SER A 38 -9.90 3.73 10.04
C SER A 38 -8.73 4.27 9.24
N GLU A 39 -7.54 3.69 9.46
CA GLU A 39 -6.36 4.04 8.68
C GLU A 39 -6.52 3.64 7.21
N ILE A 40 -6.08 4.50 6.30
CA ILE A 40 -5.99 4.18 4.87
C ILE A 40 -4.68 3.44 4.61
N THR A 41 -4.78 2.23 4.06
CA THR A 41 -3.63 1.36 3.80
C THR A 41 -3.63 0.87 2.35
N ILE A 42 -2.44 0.76 1.79
CA ILE A 42 -2.20 0.28 0.41
C ILE A 42 -1.20 -0.87 0.40
N SER A 43 -1.14 -1.64 -0.68
CA SER A 43 -0.03 -2.58 -0.90
C SER A 43 1.13 -1.83 -1.57
N TYR A 44 2.33 -1.87 -0.98
CA TYR A 44 3.52 -1.26 -1.58
C TYR A 44 4.10 -2.10 -2.74
N GLY A 45 3.51 -3.27 -3.01
CA GLY A 45 3.99 -4.21 -4.00
C GLY A 45 5.00 -5.20 -3.42
N LYS A 46 5.41 -6.17 -4.25
CA LYS A 46 6.46 -7.13 -3.90
C LYS A 46 7.80 -6.58 -4.32
N ILE A 47 8.80 -6.65 -3.44
CA ILE A 47 10.18 -6.45 -3.83
C ILE A 47 10.57 -7.56 -4.82
N PRO A 48 11.14 -7.24 -5.99
CA PRO A 48 11.61 -8.26 -6.94
C PRO A 48 12.60 -9.23 -6.30
N ASP A 49 12.52 -10.50 -6.69
CA ASP A 49 13.44 -11.56 -6.27
C ASP A 49 14.88 -11.22 -6.74
N GLY A 50 15.62 -10.49 -5.90
CA GLY A 50 16.94 -9.98 -6.24
C GLY A 50 17.49 -8.95 -5.25
N ASN A 51 16.62 -8.21 -4.55
CA ASN A 51 17.07 -7.36 -3.45
C ASN A 51 17.42 -8.21 -2.23
N LYS A 52 18.64 -8.03 -1.75
CA LYS A 52 19.21 -8.74 -0.61
C LYS A 52 18.28 -8.50 0.59
N ALA A 53 18.13 -9.50 1.46
CA ALA A 53 17.33 -9.43 2.70
C ALA A 53 17.64 -8.22 3.63
N LYS A 54 18.68 -7.44 3.31
CA LYS A 54 19.16 -6.24 4.01
C LYS A 54 18.24 -5.03 3.83
N ASP A 55 17.46 -4.99 2.74
CA ASP A 55 16.62 -3.84 2.37
C ASP A 55 15.13 -4.08 2.65
N ARG A 56 14.81 -5.13 3.43
CA ARG A 56 13.43 -5.47 3.80
C ARG A 56 13.12 -4.90 5.18
N GLU A 57 12.10 -4.07 5.26
CA GLU A 57 11.62 -3.53 6.52
C GLU A 57 10.59 -4.48 7.14
N LYS A 58 10.60 -4.62 8.48
CA LYS A 58 9.62 -5.47 9.16
C LYS A 58 8.21 -4.90 8.95
N CYS A 59 7.27 -5.75 8.53
CA CYS A 59 5.88 -5.36 8.35
C CYS A 59 5.13 -5.38 9.69
N PHE A 60 4.47 -4.26 10.01
CA PHE A 60 3.67 -4.08 11.22
C PHE A 60 2.18 -3.89 10.92
N CYS A 61 1.69 -4.40 9.77
CA CYS A 61 0.28 -4.24 9.40
C CYS A 61 -0.70 -5.06 10.25
N HIS A 62 -0.20 -6.05 11.01
CA HIS A 62 -0.98 -6.95 11.87
C HIS A 62 -2.09 -7.76 11.19
N ALA A 63 -2.17 -7.75 9.86
CA ALA A 63 -3.11 -8.58 9.12
C ALA A 63 -2.81 -10.08 9.34
N ARG A 64 -3.85 -10.92 9.37
CA ARG A 64 -3.71 -12.37 9.59
C ARG A 64 -2.85 -13.05 8.51
N ASN A 65 -2.85 -12.49 7.31
CA ASN A 65 -2.08 -12.91 6.14
C ASN A 65 -0.79 -12.10 5.95
N CYS A 66 -0.27 -11.45 7.00
CA CYS A 66 0.93 -10.63 6.92
C CYS A 66 2.13 -11.44 6.41
N GLN A 67 2.86 -10.89 5.43
CA GLN A 67 4.06 -11.53 4.87
C GLN A 67 5.32 -11.34 5.74
N GLY A 68 5.21 -10.59 6.84
CA GLY A 68 6.28 -10.36 7.81
C GLY A 68 7.24 -9.23 7.47
N PHE A 69 7.40 -8.92 6.18
CA PHE A 69 8.29 -7.87 5.68
C PHE A 69 7.65 -7.11 4.51
N ILE A 70 8.08 -5.87 4.31
CA ILE A 70 7.75 -5.01 3.17
C ILE A 70 8.92 -5.05 2.19
#